data_AF-A0A0G0X7A0-F1
#
_entry.id   AF-A0A0G0X7A0-F1
#
_cell.length_a   1.000
_cell.length_b   1.000
_cell.length_c   1.000
_cell.angle_alpha   90.00
_cell.angle_beta   90.00
_cell.angle_gamma   90.00
#
_symmetry.space_group_name_H-M   'P 1'
#
loop_
_entity.id
_entity.type
_entity.pdbx_description
1 polymer ?
#
loop_
_entity_poly.entity_id
_entity_poly.type
_entity_poly.pdbx_seq_one_letter_code
_entity_poly.pdbx_strand_id
1 'polypeptide(L)'
;MKRLSLFFAFLFLLIIGKLDAQTEYKKPLFQASLKSQKAIIENKGQYADINGKKVLFTNFDNQEEFYFTNSGLIIKLDTVLYKKPWAKKVLDIFDKEKETEREYFKETSYYLYAEWQNTNPDVKIETSE
;
A
#
# COMPACT_ATOMS: atom_id res chain seq x y z
N MET A 1 -14.82 -32.07 43.37
CA MET A 1 -13.83 -32.33 42.28
C MET A 1 -14.41 -32.20 40.88
N LYS A 2 -15.56 -32.80 40.52
CA LYS A 2 -16.13 -32.75 39.14
C LYS A 2 -16.42 -31.33 38.60
N ARG A 3 -16.89 -30.41 39.45
CA ARG A 3 -17.18 -29.01 39.06
C ARG A 3 -15.91 -28.18 38.79
N LEU A 4 -14.80 -28.50 39.46
CA LEU A 4 -13.51 -27.83 39.27
C LEU A 4 -12.87 -28.25 37.94
N SER A 5 -12.99 -29.54 37.58
CA SER A 5 -12.53 -30.06 36.29
C SER A 5 -13.29 -29.43 35.10
N LEU A 6 -14.60 -29.22 35.23
CA LEU A 6 -15.39 -28.54 34.20
C LEU A 6 -14.99 -27.07 34.03
N PHE A 7 -14.64 -26.38 35.13
CA PHE A 7 -14.15 -25.01 35.07
C PHE A 7 -12.81 -24.91 34.32
N PHE A 8 -11.86 -25.81 34.59
CA PHE A 8 -10.59 -25.84 33.88
C PHE A 8 -10.73 -26.25 32.40
N ALA A 9 -11.66 -27.15 32.08
CA ALA A 9 -11.95 -27.52 30.69
C ALA A 9 -12.55 -26.33 29.90
N PHE A 10 -13.45 -25.56 30.53
CA PHE A 10 -14.01 -24.34 29.93
C PHE A 10 -12.94 -23.25 29.76
N LEU A 11 -12.06 -23.07 30.75
CA LEU A 11 -10.94 -22.14 30.67
C LEU A 11 -9.97 -22.51 29.53
N PHE A 12 -9.70 -23.80 29.35
CA PHE A 12 -8.83 -24.30 28.28
C PHE A 12 -9.42 -24.04 26.88
N LEU A 13 -10.73 -24.21 26.70
CA LEU A 13 -11.43 -23.91 25.44
C LEU A 13 -11.37 -22.41 25.08
N LEU A 14 -11.44 -21.51 26.07
CA LEU A 14 -11.33 -20.06 25.84
C LEU A 14 -9.91 -19.63 25.41
N ILE A 15 -8.87 -20.38 25.82
CA ILE A 15 -7.48 -20.09 25.45
C ILE A 15 -7.22 -20.55 24.01
N ILE A 16 -7.71 -21.74 23.61
CA ILE A 16 -7.51 -22.27 22.26
C ILE A 16 -8.22 -21.39 21.22
N GLY A 17 -9.41 -20.87 21.51
CA GLY A 17 -10.17 -20.03 20.57
C GLY A 17 -9.53 -18.68 20.23
N LYS A 18 -8.45 -18.27 20.92
CA LYS A 18 -7.71 -17.03 20.61
C LYS A 18 -6.45 -17.25 19.77
N LEU A 19 -6.04 -18.50 19.51
CA LEU A 19 -4.78 -18.78 18.82
C LEU A 19 -4.82 -18.56 17.30
N ASP A 20 -6.01 -18.50 16.67
CA ASP A 20 -6.13 -18.30 15.21
C ASP A 20 -6.47 -16.85 14.78
N ALA A 21 -6.51 -15.88 15.70
CA ALA A 21 -6.95 -14.52 15.37
C ALA A 21 -5.85 -13.61 14.78
N GLN A 22 -4.63 -14.09 14.57
CA GLN A 22 -3.52 -13.24 14.11
C GLN A 22 -2.54 -13.96 13.16
N THR A 23 -2.95 -14.33 11.94
CA THR A 23 -1.97 -14.51 10.85
C THR A 23 -2.45 -14.18 9.44
N GLU A 24 -3.61 -13.52 9.23
CA GLU A 24 -3.87 -12.84 7.96
C GLU A 24 -3.25 -11.44 7.93
N TYR A 25 -1.93 -11.38 8.16
CA TYR A 25 -1.16 -10.31 7.53
C TYR A 25 -1.20 -10.60 6.04
N LYS A 26 -1.93 -9.77 5.29
CA LYS A 26 -1.92 -9.74 3.82
C LYS A 26 -0.46 -9.80 3.38
N LYS A 27 0.04 -10.99 3.02
CA LYS A 27 1.39 -11.14 2.48
C LYS A 27 1.41 -10.36 1.16
N PRO A 28 2.23 -9.31 1.03
CA PRO A 28 2.41 -8.69 -0.27
C PRO A 28 2.98 -9.77 -1.20
N LEU A 29 2.17 -10.20 -2.17
CA LEU A 29 2.47 -11.31 -3.07
C LEU A 29 3.50 -10.95 -4.15
N PHE A 30 3.96 -9.69 -4.18
CA PHE A 30 4.99 -9.22 -5.10
C PHE A 30 5.87 -8.19 -4.41
N GLN A 31 7.15 -8.53 -4.21
CA GLN A 31 8.23 -7.57 -4.00
C GLN A 31 9.10 -7.62 -5.26
N ALA A 32 8.94 -6.64 -6.15
CA ALA A 32 9.67 -6.58 -7.41
C ALA A 32 11.10 -6.04 -7.20
N SER A 33 12.09 -6.78 -7.73
CA SER A 33 13.46 -6.39 -8.11
C SER A 33 14.25 -5.42 -7.21
N LEU A 34 15.32 -5.92 -6.56
CA LEU A 34 16.24 -5.22 -5.65
C LEU A 34 17.16 -4.14 -6.29
N LYS A 35 16.90 -3.68 -7.52
CA LYS A 35 17.59 -2.51 -8.09
C LYS A 35 16.63 -1.34 -8.24
N SER A 36 16.17 -0.86 -7.09
CA SER A 36 15.61 0.49 -6.94
C SER A 36 16.70 1.48 -7.34
N GLN A 37 16.58 2.11 -8.52
CA GLN A 37 17.40 3.27 -8.84
C GLN A 37 16.88 4.43 -7.99
N LYS A 38 17.43 4.56 -6.77
CA LYS A 38 17.19 5.67 -5.85
C LYS A 38 17.78 6.99 -6.38
N ALA A 39 17.48 7.34 -7.61
CA ALA A 39 17.84 8.63 -8.17
C ALA A 39 16.80 9.65 -7.70
N ILE A 40 17.27 10.69 -7.01
CA ILE A 40 16.48 11.90 -6.79
C ILE A 40 16.67 12.74 -8.05
N ILE A 41 15.60 12.92 -8.80
CA ILE A 41 15.60 13.62 -10.09
C ILE A 41 15.00 15.00 -9.84
N GLU A 42 15.73 16.06 -10.18
CA GLU A 42 15.19 17.41 -10.14
C GLU A 42 14.11 17.59 -11.21
N ASN A 43 12.97 18.17 -10.81
CA ASN A 43 11.89 18.53 -11.72
C ASN A 43 12.23 19.84 -12.43
N LYS A 44 12.72 19.74 -13.66
CA LYS A 44 12.93 20.84 -14.62
C LYS A 44 11.69 21.12 -15.48
N GLY A 45 10.52 20.61 -15.10
CA GLY A 45 9.26 20.73 -15.84
C GLY A 45 8.75 19.43 -16.46
N GLN A 46 9.35 18.28 -16.14
CA GLN A 46 8.89 16.97 -16.58
C GLN A 46 7.60 16.53 -15.87
N TYR A 47 7.34 17.06 -14.66
CA TYR A 47 6.16 16.71 -13.85
C TYR A 47 5.32 17.95 -13.54
N ALA A 48 4.00 17.80 -13.66
CA ALA A 48 3.04 18.82 -13.30
C ALA A 48 2.89 18.93 -11.77
N ASP A 49 2.31 20.04 -11.32
CA ASP A 49 1.96 20.25 -9.93
C ASP A 49 0.87 19.25 -9.50
N ILE A 50 1.03 18.63 -8.34
CA ILE A 50 0.08 17.66 -7.80
C ILE A 50 -0.75 18.35 -6.73
N ASN A 51 -2.07 18.42 -6.92
CA ASN A 51 -2.98 19.13 -6.03
C ASN A 51 -2.54 20.57 -5.71
N GLY A 52 -2.01 21.28 -6.72
CA GLY A 52 -1.52 22.66 -6.59
C GLY A 52 -0.19 22.79 -5.83
N LYS A 53 0.47 21.68 -5.46
CA LYS A 53 1.79 21.69 -4.83
C LYS A 53 2.87 21.53 -5.90
N LYS A 54 3.80 22.49 -5.94
CA LYS A 54 4.90 22.50 -6.90
C LYS A 54 5.88 21.37 -6.62
N VAL A 55 6.03 20.45 -7.56
CA VAL A 55 7.00 19.35 -7.49
C VAL A 55 8.38 19.88 -7.82
N LEU A 56 9.34 19.68 -6.92
CA LEU A 56 10.73 20.11 -7.03
C LEU A 56 11.66 18.95 -7.39
N PHE A 57 11.44 17.78 -6.79
CA PHE A 57 12.19 16.57 -7.07
C PHE A 57 11.27 15.36 -7.07
N THR A 58 11.67 14.32 -7.77
CA THR A 58 11.00 13.02 -7.73
C THR A 58 11.98 11.91 -7.42
N ASN A 59 11.49 10.87 -6.76
CA ASN A 59 12.21 9.62 -6.61
C ASN A 59 11.25 8.47 -6.94
N PHE A 60 11.69 7.63 -7.88
CA PHE A 60 10.92 6.46 -8.30
C PHE A 60 11.47 5.23 -7.60
N ASP A 61 10.65 4.63 -6.78
CA ASP A 61 10.84 3.26 -6.30
C ASP A 61 9.79 2.35 -6.94
N ASN A 62 10.07 1.04 -7.04
CA ASN A 62 9.29 0.12 -7.88
C ASN A 62 7.77 0.10 -7.59
N GLN A 63 7.34 0.47 -6.39
CA GLN A 63 5.92 0.48 -5.97
C GLN A 63 5.48 1.83 -5.38
N GLU A 64 6.43 2.78 -5.24
CA GLU A 64 6.22 4.03 -4.53
C GLU A 64 6.88 5.16 -5.32
N GLU A 65 6.11 6.20 -5.62
CA GLU A 65 6.64 7.41 -6.22
C GLU A 65 6.64 8.52 -5.18
N PHE A 66 7.82 9.06 -4.91
CA PHE A 66 8.02 10.16 -3.97
C PHE A 66 8.14 11.46 -4.74
N TYR A 67 7.29 12.42 -4.41
CA TYR A 67 7.30 13.76 -4.98
C TYR A 67 7.64 14.76 -3.87
N PHE A 68 8.84 15.33 -3.94
CA PHE A 68 9.28 16.38 -3.04
C PHE A 68 8.73 17.71 -3.55
N THR A 69 8.01 18.42 -2.70
CA THR A 69 7.36 19.69 -3.04
C THR A 69 7.86 20.81 -2.14
N ASN A 70 7.51 22.04 -2.48
CA ASN A 70 7.83 23.21 -1.65
C ASN A 70 7.16 23.20 -0.26
N SER A 71 6.10 22.42 -0.06
CA SER A 71 5.31 22.37 1.18
C SER A 71 5.36 21.02 1.90
N GLY A 72 5.97 20.00 1.29
CA GLY A 72 5.93 18.65 1.85
C GLY A 72 6.48 17.57 0.94
N LEU A 73 6.19 16.33 1.33
CA LEU A 73 6.40 15.12 0.56
C LEU A 73 5.03 14.54 0.18
N ILE A 74 4.85 14.18 -1.09
CA ILE A 74 3.71 13.41 -1.55
C ILE A 74 4.22 12.01 -1.89
N ILE A 75 3.58 10.98 -1.35
CA ILE A 75 3.90 9.58 -1.62
C ILE A 75 2.73 8.99 -2.38
N LYS A 76 2.96 8.56 -3.63
CA LYS A 76 1.99 7.80 -4.42
C LYS A 76 2.30 6.31 -4.28
N LEU A 77 1.33 5.57 -3.80
CA LEU A 77 1.40 4.13 -3.61
C LEU A 77 0.47 3.47 -4.63
N ASP A 78 1.05 2.76 -5.59
CA ASP A 78 0.27 2.02 -6.57
C ASP A 78 0.02 0.61 -6.04
N THR A 79 -1.24 0.21 -5.97
CA THR A 79 -1.63 -1.12 -5.48
C THR A 79 -2.74 -1.73 -6.31
N VAL A 80 -2.85 -3.04 -6.21
CA VAL A 80 -3.84 -3.83 -6.95
C VAL A 80 -4.86 -4.37 -5.95
N LEU A 81 -6.11 -3.92 -6.08
CA LEU A 81 -7.20 -4.40 -5.25
C LEU A 81 -7.93 -5.55 -5.96
N TYR A 82 -8.07 -6.67 -5.24
CA TYR A 82 -8.91 -7.78 -5.69
C TYR A 82 -10.39 -7.43 -5.51
N LYS A 83 -11.07 -7.21 -6.62
CA LYS A 83 -12.51 -6.99 -6.71
C LYS A 83 -13.22 -8.35 -6.65
N LYS A 84 -13.35 -8.91 -5.44
CA LYS A 84 -14.09 -10.16 -5.25
C LYS A 84 -15.56 -9.95 -5.66
N PRO A 85 -16.08 -10.64 -6.68
CA PRO A 85 -17.51 -10.59 -6.96
C PRO A 85 -18.18 -11.44 -5.89
N TRP A 86 -18.91 -10.80 -5.00
CA TRP A 86 -19.81 -11.43 -4.02
C TRP A 86 -20.82 -12.39 -4.67
N ALA A 87 -21.00 -12.33 -6.00
CA ALA A 87 -21.89 -13.16 -6.79
C ALA A 87 -21.24 -14.40 -7.46
N LYS A 88 -19.92 -14.63 -7.37
CA LYS A 88 -19.24 -15.70 -8.16
C LYS A 88 -19.14 -17.08 -7.49
N LYS A 89 -19.97 -17.41 -6.50
CA LYS A 89 -20.03 -18.79 -5.98
C LYS A 89 -20.86 -19.77 -6.81
N VAL A 90 -21.57 -19.32 -7.85
CA VAL A 90 -22.55 -20.16 -8.57
C VAL A 90 -22.23 -20.37 -10.06
N LEU A 91 -21.42 -19.51 -10.70
CA LEU A 91 -21.19 -19.55 -12.16
C LEU A 91 -19.81 -20.08 -12.59
N ASP A 92 -18.83 -20.22 -11.68
CA ASP A 92 -17.46 -20.64 -12.02
C ASP A 92 -17.28 -22.14 -12.29
N ILE A 93 -18.36 -22.94 -12.29
CA ILE A 93 -18.28 -24.37 -12.67
C ILE A 93 -18.23 -24.55 -14.20
N PHE A 94 -18.62 -23.55 -14.99
CA PHE A 94 -18.88 -23.76 -16.42
C PHE A 94 -17.97 -23.05 -17.42
N ASP A 95 -17.10 -22.11 -17.03
CA ASP A 95 -16.35 -21.34 -18.04
C ASP A 95 -14.83 -21.29 -17.87
N LYS A 96 -14.20 -21.52 -19.03
CA LYS A 96 -12.78 -21.64 -19.38
C LYS A 96 -11.78 -20.80 -18.59
N GLU A 97 -10.69 -21.49 -18.28
CA GLU A 97 -9.69 -21.22 -17.24
C GLU A 97 -8.54 -20.27 -17.63
N LYS A 98 -8.69 -19.33 -18.58
CA LYS A 98 -7.50 -18.53 -19.02
C LYS A 98 -7.65 -17.03 -19.30
N GLU A 99 -8.85 -16.44 -19.30
CA GLU A 99 -9.01 -15.00 -19.57
C GLU A 99 -9.43 -14.16 -18.35
N THR A 100 -9.80 -14.81 -17.25
CA THR A 100 -10.51 -14.16 -16.14
C THR A 100 -9.62 -13.51 -15.10
N GLU A 101 -8.30 -13.74 -15.08
CA GLU A 101 -7.45 -13.17 -14.02
C GLU A 101 -7.40 -11.64 -14.06
N ARG A 102 -7.39 -10.99 -15.23
CA ARG A 102 -7.33 -9.53 -15.33
C ARG A 102 -8.62 -8.81 -14.92
N GLU A 103 -9.78 -9.46 -14.96
CA GLU A 103 -11.06 -8.82 -14.62
C GLU A 103 -11.25 -8.58 -13.11
N TYR A 104 -10.54 -9.31 -12.26
CA TYR A 104 -10.71 -9.21 -10.81
C TYR A 104 -9.74 -8.26 -10.12
N PHE A 105 -8.79 -7.71 -10.84
CA PHE A 105 -7.77 -6.84 -10.27
C PHE A 105 -7.98 -5.42 -10.78
N LYS A 106 -8.21 -4.48 -9.85
CA LYS A 106 -8.28 -3.06 -10.15
C LYS A 106 -7.04 -2.38 -9.59
N GLU A 107 -6.25 -1.77 -10.46
CA GLU A 107 -5.18 -0.86 -10.06
C GLU A 107 -5.78 0.37 -9.39
N THR A 108 -5.20 0.78 -8.27
CA THR A 108 -5.58 1.99 -7.55
C THR A 108 -4.33 2.67 -7.02
N SER A 109 -4.32 4.00 -7.06
CA SER A 109 -3.24 4.80 -6.50
C SER A 109 -3.74 5.48 -5.22
N TYR A 110 -2.98 5.35 -4.14
CA TYR A 110 -3.18 6.10 -2.91
C TYR A 110 -2.16 7.24 -2.83
N TYR A 111 -2.59 8.43 -2.43
CA TYR A 111 -1.72 9.58 -2.25
C TYR A 111 -1.68 9.96 -0.77
N LEU A 112 -0.49 9.86 -0.17
CA LEU A 112 -0.23 10.33 1.19
C LEU A 112 0.46 11.69 1.12
N TYR A 113 -0.04 12.66 1.89
CA TYR A 113 0.49 14.01 1.94
C TYR A 113 1.12 14.23 3.31
N ALA A 114 2.45 14.38 3.35
CA ALA A 114 3.19 14.76 4.53
C ALA A 114 3.62 16.21 4.39
N GLU A 115 3.11 17.10 5.25
CA GLU A 115 3.39 18.53 5.18
C GLU A 115 4.53 18.92 6.13
N TRP A 116 5.43 19.76 5.65
CA TRP A 116 6.48 20.33 6.46
C TRP A 116 5.88 21.37 7.40
N GLN A 117 6.09 21.23 8.71
CA GLN A 117 5.66 22.24 9.67
C GLN A 117 6.48 23.54 9.48
N ASN A 118 5.81 24.70 9.46
CA ASN A 118 6.42 26.02 9.26
C ASN A 118 7.23 26.16 7.95
N THR A 119 6.72 25.62 6.85
CA THR A 119 7.41 25.71 5.56
C THR A 119 7.44 27.12 5.00
N ASN A 120 8.58 27.49 4.41
CA ASN A 120 8.67 28.65 3.53
C ASN A 120 8.31 28.24 2.10
N PRO A 121 7.28 28.83 1.46
CA PRO A 121 6.93 28.53 0.07
C PRO A 121 8.02 28.93 -0.95
N ASP A 122 8.88 29.89 -0.59
CA ASP A 122 9.99 30.38 -1.42
C ASP A 122 11.23 29.50 -1.28
N VAL A 123 11.10 28.23 -1.69
CA VAL A 123 12.21 27.27 -1.64
C VAL A 123 13.28 27.63 -2.68
N LYS A 124 14.51 27.84 -2.21
CA LYS A 124 15.70 28.00 -3.05
C LYS A 124 16.49 26.69 -3.09
N ILE A 125 16.77 26.19 -4.29
CA ILE A 125 17.62 25.01 -4.50
C ILE A 125 19.06 25.50 -4.61
N GLU A 126 19.94 25.00 -3.74
CA GLU A 126 21.37 25.35 -3.71
C GLU A 126 22.22 24.10 -4.02
N THR A 127 23.25 24.27 -4.84
CA THR A 127 24.25 23.24 -5.12
C THR A 127 25.51 23.53 -4.31
N SER A 128 26.00 22.58 -3.52
CA SER A 128 27.31 22.66 -2.89
C SER A 128 28.35 21.94 -3.75
N GLU A 129 29.46 22.62 -4.04
CA GLU A 129 30.66 22.04 -4.69
C GLU A 129 31.54 21.26 -3.71
#